data_AF-A0A3N5UR43-F1
#
_entry.id   AF-A0A3N5UR43-F1
#
_cell.length_a   1.000
_cell.length_b   1.000
_cell.length_c   1.000
_cell.angle_alpha   90.00
_cell.angle_beta   90.00
_cell.angle_gamma   90.00
#
_symmetry.space_group_name_H-M   'P 1'
#
loop_
_entity.id
_entity.type
_entity.pdbx_description
1 polymer ?
#
loop_
_entity_poly.entity_id
_entity_poly.type
_entity_poly.pdbx_seq_one_letter_code
_entity_poly.pdbx_strand_id
1 'polypeptide(L)'
;MMHKKNAIVSGRNSNVSFFAERTLIYVLIGVFLFITLSPLIWILSTSLKPNTEAISFPPKIVPEEPTIDNYFFVLTDPTLARSLVNSLIVSIGSTALSVTVSDLGGYAFAIFYFR
;
A
#
# COMPACT_ATOMS: atom_id res chain seq x y z
N MET A 1 -40.91 -51.56 -9.27
CA MET A 1 -39.73 -51.31 -8.42
C MET A 1 -38.65 -50.70 -9.30
N MET A 2 -37.91 -49.66 -9.00
CA MET A 2 -37.94 -48.63 -7.96
C MET A 2 -36.82 -47.66 -8.39
N HIS A 3 -37.01 -46.36 -8.16
CA HIS A 3 -35.95 -45.37 -7.98
C HIS A 3 -35.00 -45.00 -9.14
N LYS A 4 -35.34 -43.90 -9.81
CA LYS A 4 -34.34 -42.87 -10.16
C LYS A 4 -34.93 -41.48 -9.93
N LYS A 5 -35.05 -41.11 -8.64
CA LYS A 5 -35.21 -39.71 -8.21
C LYS A 5 -33.84 -39.03 -8.24
N ASN A 6 -33.85 -37.73 -8.51
CA ASN A 6 -32.76 -36.75 -8.32
C ASN A 6 -32.02 -36.32 -9.60
N ALA A 7 -32.71 -35.57 -10.45
CA ALA A 7 -32.10 -34.72 -11.48
C ALA A 7 -32.54 -33.25 -11.32
N ILE A 8 -32.67 -32.78 -10.08
CA ILE A 8 -33.16 -31.43 -9.74
C ILE A 8 -32.29 -30.77 -8.66
N VAL A 9 -30.97 -30.69 -8.86
CA VAL A 9 -30.11 -29.77 -8.09
C VAL A 9 -28.92 -29.28 -8.94
N SER A 10 -29.15 -28.78 -10.14
CA SER A 10 -28.09 -28.09 -10.90
C SER A 10 -28.64 -26.93 -11.73
N GLY A 11 -29.45 -26.11 -11.07
CA GLY A 11 -29.96 -24.85 -11.59
C GLY A 11 -29.71 -23.74 -10.58
N ARG A 12 -28.51 -23.70 -9.97
CA ARG A 12 -28.11 -22.56 -9.13
C ARG A 12 -27.50 -21.53 -10.07
N ASN A 13 -28.31 -20.54 -10.43
CA ASN A 13 -28.00 -19.38 -11.28
C ASN A 13 -26.53 -18.92 -11.14
N SER A 14 -25.66 -19.45 -11.99
CA SER A 14 -24.21 -19.20 -11.96
C SER A 14 -23.89 -17.71 -12.10
N ASN A 15 -24.75 -16.98 -12.80
CA ASN A 15 -24.64 -15.53 -12.93
C ASN A 15 -24.81 -14.81 -11.59
N VAL A 16 -25.77 -15.20 -10.75
CA VAL A 16 -26.05 -14.49 -9.48
C VAL A 16 -24.96 -14.74 -8.44
N SER A 17 -24.44 -15.97 -8.34
CA SER A 17 -23.27 -16.24 -7.47
C SER A 17 -22.02 -15.50 -7.96
N PHE A 18 -21.82 -15.40 -9.28
CA PHE A 18 -20.70 -14.67 -9.87
C PHE A 18 -20.79 -13.16 -9.64
N PHE A 19 -21.99 -12.55 -9.78
CA PHE A 19 -22.20 -11.13 -9.46
C PHE A 19 -22.07 -10.86 -7.96
N ALA A 20 -22.64 -11.71 -7.10
CA ALA A 20 -22.55 -11.56 -5.65
C ALA A 20 -21.11 -11.69 -5.14
N GLU A 21 -20.34 -12.65 -5.66
CA GLU A 21 -18.92 -12.82 -5.32
C GLU A 21 -18.09 -11.61 -5.74
N ARG A 22 -18.29 -11.10 -6.96
CA ARG A 22 -17.59 -9.89 -7.42
C ARG A 22 -17.96 -8.66 -6.59
N THR A 23 -19.24 -8.45 -6.30
CA THR A 23 -19.67 -7.35 -5.44
C THR A 23 -19.06 -7.45 -4.05
N LEU A 24 -19.00 -8.65 -3.45
CA LEU A 24 -18.35 -8.87 -2.17
C LEU A 24 -16.85 -8.53 -2.23
N ILE A 25 -16.14 -8.99 -3.26
CA ILE A 25 -14.72 -8.67 -3.47
C ILE A 25 -14.52 -7.16 -3.59
N TYR A 26 -15.34 -6.45 -4.36
CA TYR A 26 -15.22 -4.99 -4.49
C TYR A 26 -15.49 -4.26 -3.18
N VAL A 27 -16.49 -4.71 -2.40
CA VAL A 27 -16.75 -4.12 -1.07
C VAL A 27 -15.58 -4.37 -0.13
N LEU A 28 -15.01 -5.58 -0.11
CA LEU A 28 -13.84 -5.91 0.71
C LEU A 28 -12.62 -5.07 0.33
N ILE A 29 -12.36 -4.92 -0.98
CA ILE A 29 -11.28 -4.05 -1.48
C ILE A 29 -11.55 -2.60 -1.08
N GLY A 30 -12.78 -2.11 -1.21
CA GLY A 30 -13.15 -0.74 -0.82
C GLY A 30 -12.93 -0.47 0.67
N VAL A 31 -13.32 -1.40 1.53
CA VAL A 31 -13.08 -1.32 2.98
C VAL A 31 -11.58 -1.35 3.29
N PHE A 32 -10.83 -2.26 2.68
CA PHE A 32 -9.38 -2.35 2.87
C PHE A 32 -8.66 -1.09 2.40
N LEU A 33 -9.09 -0.52 1.28
CA LEU A 33 -8.59 0.74 0.75
C LEU A 33 -8.89 1.90 1.70
N PHE A 34 -10.09 1.98 2.27
CA PHE A 34 -10.42 3.01 3.25
C PHE A 34 -9.55 2.91 4.51
N ILE A 35 -9.34 1.70 5.03
CA ILE A 35 -8.51 1.45 6.22
C ILE A 35 -7.05 1.85 5.96
N THR A 36 -6.51 1.51 4.78
CA THR A 36 -5.12 1.82 4.41
C THR A 36 -4.90 3.29 4.07
N LEU A 37 -5.87 3.97 3.46
CA LEU A 37 -5.79 5.40 3.16
C LEU A 37 -6.03 6.30 4.37
N SER A 38 -6.80 5.85 5.36
CA SER A 38 -7.07 6.63 6.58
C SER A 38 -5.81 7.20 7.25
N PRO A 39 -4.77 6.40 7.58
CA PRO A 39 -3.53 6.93 8.15
C PRO A 39 -2.73 7.79 7.16
N LEU A 40 -2.78 7.49 5.85
CA LEU A 40 -2.11 8.31 4.83
C LEU A 40 -2.70 9.72 4.76
N ILE A 41 -4.02 9.84 4.79
CA ILE A 41 -4.72 11.13 4.82
C ILE A 41 -4.35 11.90 6.09
N TRP A 42 -4.25 11.23 7.23
CA TRP A 42 -3.86 11.87 8.48
C TRP A 42 -2.41 12.37 8.45
N ILE A 43 -1.47 11.60 7.92
CA ILE A 43 -0.07 12.01 7.77
C ILE A 43 0.04 13.23 6.85
N LEU A 44 -0.66 13.22 5.71
CA LEU A 44 -0.68 14.35 4.76
C LEU A 44 -1.30 15.62 5.38
N SER A 45 -2.38 15.48 6.14
CA SER A 45 -2.96 16.60 6.87
C SER A 45 -1.98 17.15 7.90
N THR A 46 -1.29 16.27 8.63
CA THR A 46 -0.36 16.68 9.70
C THR A 46 0.91 17.30 9.16
N SER A 47 1.41 16.89 7.99
CA SER A 47 2.57 17.51 7.36
C SER A 47 2.33 18.96 6.93
N LEU A 48 1.07 19.32 6.69
CA LEU A 48 0.64 20.67 6.32
C LEU A 48 0.22 21.54 7.52
N LYS A 49 0.25 21.02 8.75
CA LYS A 49 -0.10 21.80 9.95
C LYS A 49 1.10 22.54 10.51
N PRO A 50 0.92 23.75 11.06
CA PRO A 50 1.92 24.39 11.91
C PRO A 50 2.26 23.48 13.10
N ASN A 51 3.51 23.52 13.59
CA ASN A 51 3.95 22.69 14.73
C ASN A 51 3.06 22.83 15.97
N THR A 52 2.50 24.03 16.20
CA THR A 52 1.57 24.35 17.28
C THR A 52 0.22 23.63 17.14
N GLU A 53 -0.30 23.48 15.92
CA GLU A 53 -1.53 22.75 15.63
C GLU A 53 -1.30 21.23 15.59
N ALA A 54 -0.12 20.77 15.15
CA ALA A 54 0.23 19.35 15.06
C ALA A 54 0.23 18.65 16.43
N ILE A 55 0.59 19.38 17.49
CA ILE A 55 0.60 18.88 18.89
C ILE A 55 -0.67 19.25 19.68
N SER A 56 -1.62 19.95 19.05
CA SER A 56 -2.84 20.41 19.72
C SER A 56 -3.84 19.28 19.99
N PHE A 57 -4.56 19.38 21.10
CA PHE A 57 -5.63 18.45 21.47
C PHE A 57 -6.97 19.20 21.44
N PRO A 58 -8.00 18.74 20.70
CA PRO A 58 -8.08 17.50 19.90
C PRO A 58 -7.38 17.61 18.52
N PRO A 59 -6.79 16.51 18.00
CA PRO A 59 -6.15 16.50 16.70
C PRO A 59 -7.20 16.68 15.58
N LYS A 60 -7.20 17.86 14.95
CA LYS A 60 -8.09 18.17 13.82
C LYS A 60 -7.62 17.45 12.57
N ILE A 61 -8.53 16.85 11.79
CA ILE A 61 -8.15 16.18 10.52
C ILE A 61 -7.91 17.20 9.41
N VAL A 62 -8.49 18.40 9.50
CA VAL A 62 -8.28 19.48 8.53
C VAL A 62 -7.47 20.60 9.22
N PRO A 63 -6.33 21.05 8.66
CA PRO A 63 -5.56 22.18 9.20
C PRO A 63 -6.38 23.46 9.15
N GLU A 64 -6.27 24.32 10.16
CA GLU A 64 -6.90 25.65 10.12
C GLU A 64 -6.06 26.62 9.29
N GLU A 65 -4.74 26.56 9.45
CA GLU A 65 -3.79 27.34 8.67
C GLU A 65 -2.79 26.41 7.94
N PRO A 66 -3.08 25.97 6.71
CA PRO A 66 -2.16 25.10 5.97
C PRO A 66 -0.84 25.84 5.68
N THR A 67 0.28 25.23 6.08
CA THR A 67 1.64 25.75 5.84
C THR A 67 2.54 24.70 5.18
N ILE A 68 3.53 25.19 4.42
CA ILE A 68 4.60 24.38 3.82
C ILE A 68 5.94 24.54 4.54
N ASP A 69 5.98 25.29 5.64
CA ASP A 69 7.21 25.60 6.38
C ASP A 69 7.90 24.34 6.91
N ASN A 70 7.14 23.30 7.25
CA ASN A 70 7.69 22.01 7.67
C ASN A 70 8.59 21.38 6.57
N TYR A 71 8.23 21.54 5.29
CA TYR A 71 9.04 21.02 4.19
C TYR A 71 10.33 21.82 4.03
N PHE A 72 10.25 23.15 4.12
CA PHE A 72 11.44 24.01 4.11
C PHE A 72 12.36 23.71 5.28
N PHE A 73 11.81 23.50 6.47
CA PHE A 73 12.58 23.11 7.65
C PHE A 73 13.36 21.81 7.44
N VAL A 74 12.71 20.76 6.93
CA VAL A 74 13.38 19.46 6.65
C VAL A 74 14.50 19.59 5.61
N LEU A 75 14.33 20.46 4.61
CA LEU A 75 15.31 20.65 3.54
C LEU A 75 16.46 21.60 3.92
N THR A 76 16.21 22.54 4.83
CA THR A 76 17.21 23.52 5.28
C THR A 76 17.99 23.05 6.52
N ASP A 77 17.42 22.15 7.33
CA ASP A 77 18.13 21.51 8.42
C ASP A 77 19.22 20.58 7.86
N PRO A 78 20.52 20.86 8.12
CA PRO A 78 21.61 20.11 7.53
C PRO A 78 21.68 18.66 8.02
N THR A 79 21.17 18.36 9.22
CA THR A 79 21.15 17.01 9.78
C THR A 79 20.09 16.18 9.08
N LEU A 80 18.88 16.73 8.93
CA LEU A 80 17.77 16.06 8.23
C LEU A 80 18.07 15.88 6.74
N ALA A 81 18.57 16.93 6.07
CA ALA A 81 18.94 16.85 4.67
C ALA A 81 20.03 15.80 4.41
N ARG A 82 21.06 15.72 5.28
CA ARG A 82 22.09 14.67 5.20
C ARG A 82 21.51 13.28 5.42
N SER A 83 20.63 13.10 6.40
CA SER A 83 19.98 11.80 6.62
C SER A 83 19.13 11.36 5.42
N LEU A 84 18.46 12.29 4.74
CA LEU A 84 17.72 12.02 3.51
C LEU A 84 18.66 11.56 2.39
N VAL A 85 19.77 12.27 2.16
CA VAL A 85 20.78 11.93 1.15
C VAL A 85 21.44 10.58 1.46
N ASN A 86 21.83 10.34 2.72
CA ASN A 86 22.43 9.07 3.13
C ASN A 86 21.47 7.90 2.87
N SER A 87 20.19 8.06 3.20
CA SER A 87 19.18 7.03 2.97
C SER A 87 18.95 6.78 1.48
N LEU A 88 18.98 7.83 0.65
CA LEU A 88 18.91 7.71 -0.80
C LEU A 88 20.11 6.93 -1.36
N ILE A 89 21.34 7.27 -0.93
CA ILE A 89 22.55 6.57 -1.37
C ILE A 89 22.49 5.09 -0.98
N VAL A 90 22.11 4.78 0.26
CA VAL A 90 22.02 3.40 0.75
C VAL A 90 20.93 2.61 0.05
N SER A 91 19.72 3.18 -0.11
CA SER A 91 18.60 2.50 -0.77
C SER A 91 18.86 2.24 -2.25
N ILE A 92 19.42 3.21 -2.97
CA ILE A 92 19.78 3.05 -4.39
C ILE A 92 20.92 2.02 -4.53
N GLY A 93 21.97 2.15 -3.72
CA GLY A 93 23.11 1.23 -3.76
C GLY A 93 22.70 -0.20 -3.45
N SER A 94 21.92 -0.41 -2.40
CA SER A 94 21.41 -1.74 -2.03
C SER A 94 20.46 -2.31 -3.09
N THR A 95 19.57 -1.50 -3.67
CA THR A 95 18.67 -1.94 -4.76
C THR A 95 19.47 -2.36 -5.98
N ALA A 96 20.43 -1.55 -6.44
CA ALA A 96 21.24 -1.86 -7.61
C ALA A 96 22.03 -3.16 -7.44
N LEU A 97 22.66 -3.34 -6.27
CA LEU A 97 23.37 -4.58 -5.94
C LEU A 97 22.42 -5.78 -5.88
N SER A 98 21.29 -5.62 -5.19
CA SER A 98 20.30 -6.70 -5.03
C SER A 98 19.72 -7.14 -6.37
N VAL A 99 19.36 -6.18 -7.24
CA VAL A 99 18.84 -6.46 -8.59
C VAL A 99 19.89 -7.18 -9.42
N THR A 100 21.14 -6.70 -9.43
CA THR A 100 22.22 -7.33 -10.21
C THR A 100 22.47 -8.77 -9.78
N VAL A 101 22.56 -9.01 -8.46
CA VAL A 101 22.79 -10.35 -7.92
C VAL A 101 21.58 -11.26 -8.16
N SER A 102 20.37 -10.74 -7.97
CA SER A 102 19.13 -11.50 -8.19
C SER A 102 18.91 -11.85 -9.66
N ASP A 103 19.27 -10.95 -10.58
CA ASP A 103 19.17 -11.19 -12.02
C ASP A 103 20.17 -12.25 -12.48
N LEU A 104 21.43 -12.16 -12.05
CA LEU A 104 22.44 -13.19 -12.34
C LEU A 104 22.06 -14.56 -11.75
N GLY A 105 21.57 -14.59 -10.51
CA GLY A 105 21.07 -15.82 -9.88
C GLY A 105 19.82 -16.37 -10.59
N GLY A 106 18.89 -15.49 -10.94
CA GLY A 106 17.67 -15.82 -11.68
C GLY A 106 17.97 -16.39 -13.06
N TYR A 107 18.90 -15.79 -13.80
CA TYR A 107 19.40 -16.29 -15.08
C TYR A 107 20.02 -17.69 -14.93
N ALA A 108 20.81 -17.89 -13.87
CA ALA A 108 21.43 -19.18 -13.62
C ALA A 108 20.36 -20.26 -13.37
N PHE A 109 19.36 -19.98 -12.53
CA PHE A 109 18.23 -20.89 -12.28
C PHE A 109 17.31 -21.10 -13.48
N ALA A 110 17.14 -20.09 -14.33
CA ALA A 110 16.28 -20.20 -15.50
C ALA A 110 16.87 -21.11 -16.59
N ILE A 111 18.20 -21.17 -16.71
CA ILE A 111 18.88 -21.85 -17.82
C ILE A 111 19.62 -23.13 -17.40
N PHE A 112 20.26 -23.15 -16.24
CA PHE A 112 21.03 -24.32 -15.82
C PHE A 112 20.16 -25.34 -15.07
N TYR A 113 20.28 -26.61 -15.47
CA TYR A 113 19.73 -27.73 -14.73
C TYR A 113 20.70 -28.14 -13.63
N PHE A 114 20.40 -27.73 -12.39
CA PHE A 114 21.11 -28.16 -11.21
C PHE A 114 20.64 -29.58 -10.81
N ARG A 115 21.58 -30.51 -10.56
CA ARG A 115 21.32 -31.87 -10.06
C ARG A 115 21.55 -31.94 -8.56
#